data_AF-A0A920LZK0-F1
#
_entry.id   AF-A0A920LZK0-F1
#
_cell.length_a   1.000
_cell.length_b   1.000
_cell.length_c   1.000
_cell.angle_alpha   90.00
_cell.angle_beta   90.00
_cell.angle_gamma   90.00
#
_symmetry.space_group_name_H-M   'P 1'
#
loop_
_entity.id
_entity.type
_entity.pdbx_description
1 polymer ?
#
loop_
_entity_poly.entity_id
_entity_poly.type
_entity_poly.pdbx_seq_one_letter_code
_entity_poly.pdbx_strand_id
1 'polypeptide(L)'
;MENLDFIKLYCFLSFIIILLLWKFWKDFEFKNKYFSEVEKSNENQTALLKEIEALSLEISDNSNKIDNLAGYLKRLDQNASRLADDIRGEQAMTKAIEMARKGQDHLDIIKATGLSNEEVEAIIHSHKDN
;
A
#
# COMPACT_ATOMS: atom_id res chain seq x y z
N MET A 1 14.06 -28.44 86.53
CA MET A 1 14.29 -28.89 85.14
C MET A 1 13.16 -28.44 84.20
N GLU A 2 11.89 -28.46 84.62
CA GLU A 2 10.73 -28.08 83.79
C GLU A 2 10.82 -26.69 83.11
N ASN A 3 11.28 -25.64 83.80
CA ASN A 3 11.40 -24.29 83.21
C ASN A 3 12.38 -24.23 82.02
N LEU A 4 13.39 -25.10 81.98
CA LEU A 4 14.37 -25.14 80.88
C LEU A 4 13.76 -25.75 79.61
N ASP A 5 12.86 -26.71 79.75
CA ASP A 5 12.21 -27.38 78.63
C ASP A 5 11.10 -26.51 78.01
N PHE A 6 10.38 -25.73 78.82
CA PHE A 6 9.48 -24.69 78.31
C PHE A 6 10.21 -23.62 77.50
N ILE A 7 11.38 -23.15 77.97
CA ILE A 7 12.19 -22.17 77.23
C ILE A 7 12.64 -22.73 75.88
N LYS A 8 13.13 -23.98 75.84
CA LYS A 8 13.50 -24.65 74.58
C LYS A 8 12.33 -24.76 73.61
N LEU A 9 11.14 -25.10 74.11
CA LEU A 9 9.93 -25.19 73.31
C LEU A 9 9.54 -23.84 72.70
N TYR A 10 9.59 -22.75 73.49
CA TYR A 10 9.33 -21.40 72.99
C TYR A 10 10.36 -20.95 71.94
N CYS A 11 11.65 -21.26 72.14
CA CYS A 11 12.68 -20.98 71.16
C CYS A 11 12.44 -21.74 69.84
N PHE A 12 12.06 -23.02 69.92
CA PHE A 12 11.73 -23.82 68.74
C PHE A 12 10.51 -23.26 67.99
N LEU A 13 9.46 -22.87 68.72
CA LEU A 13 8.26 -22.27 68.13
C LEU A 13 8.56 -20.92 67.45
N SER A 14 9.36 -20.08 68.12
CA SER A 14 9.80 -18.79 67.56
C SER A 14 10.61 -18.97 66.28
N PHE A 15 11.49 -19.98 66.25
CA PHE A 15 12.27 -20.32 65.05
C PHE A 15 11.36 -20.72 63.87
N ILE A 16 10.32 -21.53 64.11
CA ILE A 16 9.34 -21.89 63.07
C ILE A 16 8.62 -20.65 62.54
N ILE A 17 8.19 -19.75 63.43
CA ILE A 17 7.50 -18.51 63.04
C ILE A 17 8.42 -17.64 62.16
N ILE A 18 9.69 -17.51 62.52
CA ILE A 18 10.68 -16.76 61.73
C ILE A 18 10.85 -17.36 60.33
N LEU A 19 10.93 -18.69 60.22
CA LEU A 19 11.02 -19.36 58.91
C LEU A 19 9.78 -19.14 58.04
N LEU A 20 8.59 -19.16 58.64
CA LEU A 20 7.34 -18.90 57.93
C LEU A 20 7.25 -17.45 57.44
N LEU A 21 7.63 -16.48 58.28
CA LEU A 21 7.69 -15.07 57.90
C LEU A 21 8.70 -14.83 56.78
N TRP A 22 9.87 -15.47 56.84
CA TRP A 22 10.88 -15.35 55.80
C TRP A 22 10.40 -15.93 54.46
N LYS A 23 9.75 -17.11 54.49
CA LYS A 23 9.13 -17.71 53.31
C LYS A 23 8.04 -16.80 52.72
N PHE A 24 7.17 -16.24 53.56
CA PHE A 24 6.09 -15.36 53.11
C PHE A 24 6.64 -14.07 52.48
N TRP A 25 7.66 -13.46 53.09
CA TRP A 25 8.28 -12.26 52.56
C TRP A 25 8.94 -12.51 51.19
N LYS A 26 9.66 -13.62 51.05
CA LYS A 26 10.28 -14.01 49.78
C LYS A 26 9.25 -14.33 48.68
N ASP A 27 8.15 -14.98 49.04
CA ASP A 27 7.06 -15.28 48.10
C ASP A 27 6.36 -14.00 47.63
N PHE A 28 6.19 -13.02 48.52
CA PHE A 28 5.62 -11.71 48.19
C PHE A 28 6.54 -10.91 47.24
N GLU A 29 7.84 -10.87 47.53
CA GLU A 29 8.83 -10.21 46.66
C GLU A 29 8.87 -10.84 45.27
N PHE A 30 8.86 -12.17 45.20
CA PHE A 30 8.80 -12.91 43.94
C PHE A 30 7.54 -12.54 43.16
N LYS A 31 6.35 -12.64 43.77
CA LYS A 31 5.09 -12.29 43.11
C LYS A 31 5.09 -10.87 42.57
N ASN A 32 5.52 -9.89 43.36
CA ASN A 32 5.59 -8.48 42.92
C ASN A 32 6.48 -8.30 41.70
N LYS A 33 7.64 -8.98 41.66
CA LYS A 33 8.54 -8.90 40.51
C LYS A 33 7.86 -9.41 39.23
N TYR A 34 7.24 -10.59 39.28
CA TYR A 34 6.54 -11.14 38.11
C TYR A 34 5.33 -10.31 37.69
N PHE A 35 4.56 -9.79 38.64
CA PHE A 35 3.47 -8.87 38.33
C PHE A 35 3.96 -7.62 37.60
N SER A 36 5.08 -7.03 38.04
CA SER A 36 5.65 -5.85 37.38
C SER A 36 6.17 -6.16 35.96
N GLU A 37 6.72 -7.35 35.73
CA GLU A 37 7.18 -7.76 34.40
C GLU A 37 5.98 -8.03 33.47
N VAL A 38 4.92 -8.65 33.98
CA VAL A 38 3.67 -8.88 33.24
C VAL A 38 2.98 -7.56 32.91
N GLU A 39 2.94 -6.61 33.85
CA GLU A 39 2.36 -5.29 33.65
C GLU A 39 3.11 -4.52 32.54
N LYS A 40 4.45 -4.48 32.60
CA LYS A 40 5.27 -3.89 31.53
C LYS A 40 5.06 -4.58 30.18
N SER A 41 4.97 -5.91 30.17
CA SER A 41 4.68 -6.65 28.94
C SER A 41 3.31 -6.28 28.38
N ASN A 42 2.30 -6.11 29.23
CA ASN A 42 0.95 -5.74 28.83
C ASN A 42 0.89 -4.29 28.30
N GLU A 43 1.59 -3.36 28.94
CA GLU A 43 1.75 -1.98 28.44
C GLU A 43 2.42 -1.96 27.07
N ASN A 44 3.51 -2.71 26.90
CA ASN A 44 4.21 -2.83 25.61
C ASN A 44 3.31 -3.44 24.53
N GLN A 45 2.54 -4.48 24.85
CA GLN A 45 1.57 -5.06 23.92
C GLN A 45 0.49 -4.05 23.52
N THR A 46 0.00 -3.27 24.47
CA THR A 46 -0.99 -2.22 24.20
C THR A 46 -0.41 -1.13 23.31
N ALA A 47 0.85 -0.74 23.51
CA ALA A 47 1.55 0.21 22.64
C ALA A 47 1.73 -0.34 21.22
N LEU A 48 2.19 -1.59 21.09
CA LEU A 48 2.35 -2.26 19.79
C LEU A 48 1.01 -2.39 19.04
N LEU A 49 -0.09 -2.68 19.74
CA LEU A 49 -1.41 -2.73 19.12
C LEU A 49 -1.82 -1.39 18.52
N LYS A 50 -1.55 -0.28 19.22
CA LYS A 50 -1.82 1.07 18.70
C LYS A 50 -0.96 1.40 17.49
N GLU A 51 0.32 1.01 17.50
CA GLU A 51 1.19 1.19 16.34
C GLU A 51 0.72 0.37 15.14
N ILE A 52 0.29 -0.88 15.35
CA ILE A 52 -0.28 -1.72 14.29
C ILE A 52 -1.56 -1.10 13.73
N GLU A 53 -2.44 -0.56 14.58
CA GLU A 53 -3.66 0.11 14.15
C GLU A 53 -3.35 1.36 13.30
N ALA A 54 -2.39 2.18 13.72
CA ALA A 54 -1.92 3.34 12.95
C ALA A 54 -1.34 2.92 11.60
N LEU A 55 -0.47 1.89 11.57
CA LEU A 55 0.09 1.35 10.33
C LEU A 55 -0.99 0.78 9.41
N SER A 56 -2.02 0.13 9.97
CA SER A 56 -3.14 -0.39 9.19
C SER A 56 -3.92 0.73 8.48
N LEU A 57 -4.12 1.87 9.16
CA LEU A 57 -4.74 3.05 8.57
C LEU A 57 -3.88 3.63 7.45
N GLU A 58 -2.58 3.79 7.67
CA GLU A 58 -1.65 4.28 6.64
C GLU A 58 -1.59 3.37 5.40
N ILE A 59 -1.60 2.04 5.60
CA ILE A 59 -1.65 1.06 4.52
C ILE A 59 -2.95 1.22 3.71
N SER A 60 -4.09 1.38 4.38
CA SER A 60 -5.38 1.61 3.73
C SER A 60 -5.37 2.89 2.89
N ASP A 61 -4.87 4.00 3.46
CA ASP A 61 -4.75 5.26 2.74
C ASP A 61 -3.82 5.17 1.53
N ASN A 62 -2.70 4.46 1.66
CA ASN A 62 -1.79 4.24 0.55
C ASN A 62 -2.38 3.34 -0.53
N SER A 63 -3.17 2.32 -0.16
CA SER A 63 -3.91 1.50 -1.13
C SER A 63 -4.87 2.37 -1.96
N ASN A 64 -5.63 3.24 -1.30
CA ASN A 64 -6.55 4.16 -1.97
C ASN A 64 -5.81 5.11 -2.92
N LYS A 65 -4.63 5.61 -2.54
CA LYS A 65 -3.78 6.43 -3.43
C LYS A 65 -3.33 5.64 -4.65
N ILE A 66 -2.89 4.39 -4.47
CA ILE A 66 -2.45 3.52 -5.57
C ILE A 66 -3.59 3.27 -6.56
N ASP A 67 -4.80 2.97 -6.07
CA ASP A 67 -5.97 2.74 -6.93
C ASP A 67 -6.32 3.99 -7.76
N ASN A 68 -6.25 5.16 -7.13
CA ASN A 68 -6.43 6.43 -7.83
C ASN A 68 -5.36 6.64 -8.92
N LEU A 69 -4.09 6.40 -8.61
CA LEU A 69 -2.99 6.48 -9.58
C LEU A 69 -3.19 5.52 -10.76
N ALA A 70 -3.61 4.27 -10.49
CA ALA A 70 -3.93 3.31 -11.54
C ALA A 70 -5.05 3.83 -12.45
N GLY A 71 -6.07 4.47 -11.87
CA GLY A 71 -7.12 5.15 -12.62
C GLY A 71 -6.62 6.30 -13.50
N TYR A 72 -5.70 7.13 -12.98
CA TYR A 72 -5.05 8.19 -13.77
C TYR A 72 -4.22 7.62 -14.91
N LEU A 73 -3.43 6.58 -14.67
CA LEU A 73 -2.61 5.92 -15.70
C LEU A 73 -3.48 5.33 -16.81
N LYS A 74 -4.60 4.70 -16.47
CA LYS A 74 -5.55 4.18 -17.47
C LYS A 74 -6.11 5.29 -18.36
N ARG A 75 -6.45 6.46 -17.79
CA ARG A 75 -6.91 7.62 -18.57
C ARG A 75 -5.80 8.20 -19.44
N LEU A 76 -4.57 8.25 -18.91
CA LEU A 76 -3.40 8.72 -19.66
C LEU A 76 -3.15 7.83 -20.88
N ASP A 77 -3.20 6.51 -20.71
CA ASP A 77 -3.04 5.53 -21.78
C ASP A 77 -4.10 5.70 -22.88
N GLN A 78 -5.37 5.85 -22.48
CA GLN A 78 -6.46 6.14 -23.43
C GLN A 78 -6.26 7.45 -24.19
N ASN A 79 -5.81 8.50 -23.50
CA ASN A 79 -5.54 9.79 -24.13
C ASN A 79 -4.32 9.72 -25.06
N ALA A 80 -3.28 8.98 -24.69
CA ALA A 80 -2.11 8.75 -25.54
C ALA A 80 -2.47 7.96 -26.80
N SER A 81 -3.32 6.94 -26.69
CA SER A 81 -3.83 6.19 -27.85
C SER A 81 -4.62 7.09 -28.80
N ARG A 82 -5.54 7.91 -28.27
CA ARG A 82 -6.30 8.87 -29.09
C ARG A 82 -5.38 9.87 -29.77
N LEU A 83 -4.40 10.41 -29.05
CA LEU A 83 -3.43 11.35 -29.61
C LEU A 83 -2.61 10.69 -30.74
N ALA A 84 -2.23 9.42 -30.57
CA ALA A 84 -1.53 8.68 -31.62
C ALA A 84 -2.41 8.46 -32.86
N ASP A 85 -3.69 8.14 -32.67
CA ASP A 85 -4.66 8.02 -33.76
C ASP A 85 -4.87 9.35 -34.49
N ASP A 86 -5.02 10.45 -33.76
CA ASP A 86 -5.17 11.81 -34.31
C ASP A 86 -3.94 12.20 -35.15
N ILE A 87 -2.72 11.98 -34.62
CA ILE A 87 -1.47 12.25 -35.35
C ILE A 87 -1.38 11.40 -36.61
N ARG A 88 -1.74 10.11 -36.54
CA ARG A 88 -1.71 9.22 -37.70
C ARG A 88 -2.72 9.67 -38.76
N GLY A 89 -3.92 10.07 -38.34
CA GLY A 89 -4.95 10.63 -39.22
C GLY A 89 -4.50 11.91 -39.92
N GLU A 90 -3.91 12.85 -39.17
CA GLU A 90 -3.39 14.11 -39.72
C GLU A 90 -2.24 13.89 -40.72
N GLN A 91 -1.33 12.95 -40.43
CA GLN A 91 -0.26 12.57 -41.34
C GLN A 91 -0.79 11.89 -42.62
N ALA A 92 -1.76 10.99 -42.48
CA ALA A 92 -2.41 10.34 -43.61
C ALA A 92 -3.13 11.36 -44.51
N MET A 93 -3.85 12.31 -43.91
CA MET A 93 -4.52 13.41 -44.60
C MET A 93 -3.52 14.30 -45.33
N THR A 94 -2.46 14.76 -44.64
CA THR A 94 -1.43 15.62 -45.22
C THR A 94 -0.75 14.93 -46.42
N LYS A 95 -0.42 13.66 -46.28
CA LYS A 95 0.17 12.85 -47.35
C LYS A 95 -0.79 12.67 -48.53
N ALA A 96 -2.08 12.44 -48.27
CA ALA A 96 -3.09 12.33 -49.32
C ALA A 96 -3.21 13.63 -50.14
N ILE A 97 -3.22 14.79 -49.47
CA ILE A 97 -3.24 16.10 -50.12
C ILE A 97 -2.00 16.29 -51.00
N GLU A 98 -0.80 15.93 -50.50
CA GLU A 98 0.44 16.04 -51.26
C GLU A 98 0.45 15.14 -52.50
N MET A 99 -0.03 13.90 -52.37
CA MET A 99 -0.15 12.95 -53.49
C MET A 99 -1.19 13.40 -54.52
N ALA A 100 -2.32 13.95 -54.06
CA ALA A 100 -3.37 14.50 -54.92
C ALA A 100 -2.88 15.71 -55.74
N ARG A 101 -2.14 16.63 -55.12
CA ARG A 101 -1.49 17.77 -55.81
C ARG A 101 -0.46 17.33 -56.84
N LYS A 102 0.20 16.20 -56.60
CA LYS A 102 1.13 15.57 -57.56
C LYS A 102 0.41 14.83 -58.69
N GLY A 103 -0.93 14.77 -58.67
CA GLY A 103 -1.74 14.11 -59.68
C GLY A 103 -1.68 12.58 -59.63
N GLN A 104 -1.31 11.98 -58.48
CA GLN A 104 -1.30 10.52 -58.35
C GLN A 104 -2.69 9.91 -58.47
N ASP A 105 -2.72 8.65 -58.90
CA ASP A 105 -3.96 7.92 -59.08
C ASP A 105 -4.67 7.65 -57.74
N HIS A 106 -5.99 7.64 -57.80
CA HIS A 106 -6.85 7.47 -56.65
C HIS A 106 -6.55 6.20 -55.84
N LEU A 107 -6.28 5.07 -56.53
CA LEU A 107 -5.96 3.80 -55.87
C LEU A 107 -4.59 3.83 -55.15
N ASP A 108 -3.63 4.57 -55.70
CA ASP A 108 -2.30 4.72 -55.10
C ASP A 108 -2.36 5.54 -53.80
N ILE A 109 -3.23 6.56 -53.76
CA ILE A 109 -3.44 7.38 -52.57
C ILE A 109 -4.08 6.54 -51.45
N ILE A 110 -5.17 5.81 -51.74
CA ILE A 110 -5.81 4.91 -50.76
C ILE A 110 -4.79 3.92 -50.19
N LYS A 111 -3.99 3.29 -51.05
CA LYS A 111 -3.01 2.29 -50.63
C LYS A 111 -1.91 2.90 -49.76
N ALA A 112 -1.54 4.17 -49.98
CA ALA A 112 -0.44 4.83 -49.29
C ALA A 112 -0.84 5.54 -47.98
N THR A 113 -2.12 5.86 -47.79
CA THR A 113 -2.63 6.61 -46.63
C THR A 113 -3.63 5.83 -45.80
N GLY A 114 -4.26 4.80 -46.38
CA GLY A 114 -5.28 3.99 -45.70
C GLY A 114 -6.62 4.70 -45.50
N LEU A 115 -6.82 5.87 -46.12
CA LEU A 115 -8.07 6.62 -46.09
C LEU A 115 -9.17 5.92 -46.91
N SER A 116 -10.43 6.23 -46.60
CA SER A 116 -11.56 5.68 -47.34
C SER A 116 -11.61 6.19 -48.78
N ASN A 117 -12.33 5.46 -49.64
CA ASN A 117 -12.51 5.87 -51.03
C ASN A 117 -13.17 7.27 -51.12
N GLU A 118 -14.22 7.49 -50.33
CA GLU A 118 -14.94 8.76 -50.29
C GLU A 118 -14.05 9.92 -49.82
N GLU A 119 -13.19 9.67 -48.81
CA GLU A 119 -12.25 10.67 -48.30
C GLU A 119 -11.20 11.06 -49.34
N VAL A 120 -10.64 10.07 -50.05
CA VAL A 120 -9.63 10.32 -51.09
C VAL A 120 -10.24 11.04 -52.29
N GLU A 121 -11.45 10.67 -52.72
CA GLU A 121 -12.13 11.33 -53.84
C GLU A 121 -12.39 12.82 -53.54
N ALA A 122 -12.83 13.14 -52.32
CA ALA A 122 -13.02 14.52 -51.88
C ALA A 122 -11.71 15.33 -51.87
N ILE A 123 -10.60 14.72 -51.43
CA ILE A 123 -9.28 15.38 -51.42
C ILE A 123 -8.80 15.64 -52.85
N ILE A 124 -8.92 14.66 -53.75
CA ILE A 124 -8.53 14.81 -55.16
C ILE A 124 -9.33 15.93 -55.82
N HIS A 125 -10.66 15.93 -55.65
CA HIS A 125 -11.52 16.95 -56.26
C HIS A 125 -11.22 18.37 -55.71
N SER A 126 -10.79 18.50 -54.46
CA SER A 126 -10.52 19.80 -53.84
C SER A 126 -9.10 20.34 -54.10
N HIS A 127 -8.13 19.48 -54.40
CA HIS A 127 -6.69 19.84 -54.42
C HIS A 127 -5.93 19.50 -55.71
N LYS A 128 -6.54 18.85 -56.71
CA LYS A 128 -5.88 18.48 -57.97
C LYS A 128 -5.71 19.65 -58.96
N ASP A 129 -6.57 20.67 -58.87
CA ASP A 129 -6.64 21.77 -59.85
C ASP A 129 -6.19 23.15 -59.30
N ASN A 130 -5.52 23.18 -58.14
CA ASN A 130 -4.84 24.36 -57.56
C ASN A 130 -3.33 24.18 -57.58
#